data_AF-A0A955JNI6-F1
#
_entry.id   AF-A0A955JNI6-F1
#
_cell.length_a   1.000
_cell.length_b   1.000
_cell.length_c   1.000
_cell.angle_alpha   90.00
_cell.angle_beta   90.00
_cell.angle_gamma   90.00
#
_symmetry.space_group_name_H-M   'P 1'
#
loop_
_entity.id
_entity.type
_entity.pdbx_description
1 polymer ?
#
loop_
_entity_poly.entity_id
_entity_poly.type
_entity_poly.pdbx_seq_one_letter_code
_entity_poly.pdbx_strand_id
1 'polypeptide(L)'
;VLEPLDKDKVIRVIKRAAKTLKLTAKKLPKQSVELLAELSGGDARVALGNLELAMQLAAGDTITTQIVETAAQRKLPGYDKSGEAHYNLISAFIKSMRGSDVAATLYYLARMLQAGEDPKFIARRMVVFASEDIGLAGNGALSIAVATFQAAERIGMPEVEYNLFHCATALAKSTKSRSIADAMTQAKTMAVDHPDLPVPLHLRNAPTDLMKNLGYGRGTKWEADFKHPNGFLPKELQ
;
A
#
# COMPACT_ATOMS: atom_id res chain seq x y z
N VAL A 1 1.38 -8.73 -21.44
CA VAL A 1 2.68 -8.67 -20.74
C VAL A 1 3.48 -7.56 -21.39
N LEU A 2 4.10 -6.66 -20.61
CA LEU A 2 4.95 -5.59 -21.16
C LEU A 2 6.40 -6.10 -21.21
N GLU A 3 7.06 -5.89 -22.35
CA GLU A 3 8.44 -6.30 -22.57
C GLU A 3 9.43 -5.17 -22.19
N PRO A 4 10.69 -5.49 -21.83
CA PRO A 4 11.75 -4.51 -21.63
C PRO A 4 11.93 -3.61 -22.87
N LEU A 5 12.29 -2.35 -22.63
CA LEU A 5 12.54 -1.43 -23.74
C LEU A 5 13.84 -1.80 -24.46
N ASP A 6 13.83 -1.69 -25.79
CA ASP A 6 15.07 -1.72 -26.55
C ASP A 6 16.00 -0.55 -26.16
N LYS A 7 17.31 -0.73 -26.36
CA LYS A 7 18.34 0.26 -26.00
C LYS A 7 18.03 1.63 -26.62
N ASP A 8 17.52 1.68 -27.85
CA ASP A 8 17.17 2.91 -28.54
C ASP A 8 15.99 3.66 -27.91
N LYS A 9 14.96 2.93 -27.44
CA LYS A 9 13.84 3.49 -26.68
C LYS A 9 14.33 4.07 -25.36
N VAL A 10 15.22 3.38 -24.64
CA VAL A 10 15.81 3.93 -23.41
C VAL A 10 16.65 5.17 -23.69
N ILE A 11 17.47 5.17 -24.75
CA ILE A 11 18.21 6.36 -25.19
C ILE A 11 17.27 7.52 -25.50
N ARG A 12 16.13 7.26 -26.15
CA ARG A 12 15.11 8.30 -26.40
C ARG A 12 14.53 8.86 -25.11
N VAL A 13 14.29 8.03 -24.08
CA VAL A 13 13.83 8.48 -22.76
C VAL A 13 14.89 9.35 -22.09
N ILE A 14 16.15 8.91 -22.05
CA ILE A 14 17.27 9.68 -21.47
C ILE A 14 17.43 11.03 -22.19
N LYS A 15 17.39 11.06 -23.52
CA LYS A 15 17.47 12.31 -24.30
C LYS A 15 16.32 13.27 -24.02
N ARG A 16 15.10 12.75 -23.82
CA ARG A 16 13.95 13.57 -23.42
C ARG A 16 14.17 14.19 -22.04
N ALA A 17 14.61 13.39 -21.06
CA ALA A 17 14.94 13.89 -19.73
C ALA A 17 16.07 14.94 -19.76
N ALA A 18 17.14 14.68 -20.51
CA ALA A 18 18.24 15.62 -20.70
C ALA A 18 17.78 16.96 -21.29
N LYS A 19 16.85 16.95 -22.25
CA LYS A 19 16.24 18.17 -22.80
C LYS A 19 15.45 18.93 -21.75
N THR A 20 14.63 18.24 -20.95
CA THR A 20 13.85 18.87 -19.86
C THR A 20 14.77 19.49 -18.80
N LEU A 21 15.86 18.79 -18.46
CA LEU A 21 16.86 19.22 -17.47
C LEU A 21 17.89 20.21 -18.03
N LYS A 22 17.75 20.62 -19.31
CA LYS A 22 18.67 21.54 -20.00
C LYS A 22 20.14 21.06 -19.99
N LEU A 23 20.36 19.75 -20.01
CA LEU A 23 21.70 19.16 -20.12
C LEU A 23 22.20 19.29 -21.56
N THR A 24 23.30 20.02 -21.76
CA THR A 24 23.95 20.14 -23.07
C THR A 24 24.71 18.86 -23.42
N ALA A 25 25.02 18.66 -24.70
CA ALA A 25 25.86 17.54 -25.15
C ALA A 25 27.27 17.56 -24.53
N LYS A 26 27.74 18.72 -24.07
CA LYS A 26 29.00 18.85 -23.32
C LYS A 26 28.86 18.29 -21.90
N LYS A 27 27.72 18.51 -21.24
CA LYS A 27 27.44 18.01 -19.89
C LYS A 27 27.06 16.54 -19.85
N LEU A 28 26.37 16.05 -20.88
CA LEU A 28 25.97 14.64 -21.02
C LEU A 28 26.42 14.12 -22.39
N PRO A 29 27.68 13.63 -22.50
CA PRO A 29 28.22 13.07 -23.74
C PRO A 29 27.44 11.84 -24.22
N LYS A 30 27.48 11.60 -25.53
CA LYS A 30 26.77 10.47 -26.16
C LYS A 30 27.12 9.11 -25.55
N GLN A 31 28.41 8.89 -25.26
CA GLN A 31 28.90 7.65 -24.65
C GLN A 31 28.28 7.39 -23.27
N SER A 32 28.13 8.44 -22.46
CA SER A 32 27.46 8.35 -21.15
C SER A 32 25.98 8.00 -21.28
N VAL A 33 25.30 8.53 -22.30
CA VAL A 33 23.89 8.18 -22.61
C VAL A 33 23.77 6.71 -23.04
N GLU A 34 24.67 6.26 -23.91
CA GLU A 34 24.70 4.87 -24.38
C GLU A 34 24.96 3.90 -23.23
N LEU A 35 25.88 4.25 -22.31
CA LEU A 35 26.19 3.47 -21.12
C LEU A 35 25.04 3.44 -20.11
N LEU A 36 24.39 4.58 -19.85
CA LEU A 36 23.18 4.63 -19.01
C LEU A 36 22.07 3.72 -19.54
N ALA A 37 21.87 3.71 -20.86
CA ALA A 37 20.88 2.84 -21.49
C ALA A 37 21.25 1.36 -21.38
N GLU A 38 22.53 1.03 -21.55
CA GLU A 38 23.04 -0.33 -21.43
C GLU A 38 22.91 -0.89 -20.01
N LEU A 39 23.37 -0.13 -19.01
CA LEU A 39 23.29 -0.52 -17.61
C LEU A 39 21.86 -0.63 -17.08
N SER A 40 20.88 -0.05 -17.79
CA SER A 40 19.47 -0.09 -17.38
C SER A 40 18.77 -1.42 -17.67
N GLY A 41 19.34 -2.27 -18.52
CA GLY A 41 18.72 -3.54 -18.91
C GLY A 41 17.33 -3.42 -19.55
N GLY A 42 16.98 -2.24 -20.09
CA GLY A 42 15.66 -1.96 -20.67
C GLY A 42 14.62 -1.35 -19.71
N ASP A 43 14.97 -1.09 -18.44
CA ASP A 43 14.11 -0.32 -17.52
C ASP A 43 14.45 1.17 -17.57
N ALA A 44 13.56 1.96 -18.17
CA ALA A 44 13.69 3.42 -18.25
C ALA A 44 13.85 4.11 -16.88
N ARG A 45 13.30 3.54 -15.80
CA ARG A 45 13.42 4.14 -14.46
C ARG A 45 14.82 3.96 -13.90
N VAL A 46 15.44 2.80 -14.12
CA VAL A 46 16.85 2.56 -13.75
C VAL A 46 17.77 3.52 -14.51
N ALA A 47 17.54 3.69 -15.82
CA ALA A 47 18.28 4.65 -16.63
C ALA A 47 18.18 6.09 -16.10
N LEU A 48 16.97 6.53 -15.74
CA LEU A 48 16.74 7.88 -15.23
C LEU A 48 17.29 8.06 -13.80
N GLY A 49 17.17 7.06 -12.94
CA GLY A 49 17.74 7.11 -11.59
C GLY A 49 19.27 7.16 -11.61
N ASN A 50 19.91 6.37 -12.48
CA ASN A 50 21.36 6.44 -12.67
C ASN A 50 21.80 7.79 -13.24
N LEU A 51 21.01 8.39 -14.15
CA LEU A 51 21.28 9.75 -14.66
C LEU A 51 21.21 10.78 -13.54
N GLU A 52 20.17 10.73 -12.69
CA GLU A 52 20.01 11.65 -11.57
C GLU A 52 21.17 11.56 -10.58
N LEU A 53 21.56 10.34 -10.20
CA LEU A 53 22.69 10.14 -9.30
C LEU A 53 24.02 10.57 -9.95
N ALA A 54 24.19 10.31 -11.24
CA ALA A 54 25.37 10.76 -11.98
C ALA A 54 25.43 12.31 -12.06
N MET A 55 24.29 13.00 -12.17
CA MET A 55 24.23 14.46 -12.09
C MET A 55 24.65 14.98 -10.71
N GLN A 56 24.20 14.33 -9.64
CA GLN A 56 24.59 14.68 -8.27
C GLN A 56 26.09 14.49 -8.05
N LEU A 57 26.65 13.36 -8.50
CA LEU A 57 28.07 13.04 -8.40
C LEU A 57 28.94 13.97 -9.25
N ALA A 58 28.45 14.39 -10.41
CA ALA A 58 29.17 15.33 -11.26
C ALA A 58 29.22 16.75 -10.67
N ALA A 59 28.35 17.10 -9.70
CA ALA A 59 28.33 18.41 -9.04
C ALA A 59 28.33 19.62 -10.00
N GLY A 60 27.71 19.46 -11.17
CA GLY A 60 27.69 20.48 -12.22
C GLY A 60 28.80 20.36 -13.27
N ASP A 61 29.69 19.38 -13.19
CA ASP A 61 30.62 19.05 -14.27
C ASP A 61 30.01 18.09 -15.30
N THR A 62 30.84 17.66 -16.25
CA THR A 62 30.48 16.69 -17.28
C THR A 62 30.23 15.31 -16.67
N ILE A 63 29.09 14.70 -17.02
CA ILE A 63 28.71 13.35 -16.62
C ILE A 63 29.49 12.36 -17.50
N THR A 64 30.69 11.96 -17.05
CA THR A 64 31.55 11.00 -17.76
C THR A 64 31.05 9.56 -17.59
N THR A 65 31.57 8.64 -18.39
CA THR A 65 31.26 7.21 -18.24
C THR A 65 31.68 6.67 -16.88
N GLN A 66 32.80 7.15 -16.30
CA GLN A 66 33.24 6.76 -14.94
C GLN A 66 32.26 7.23 -13.86
N ILE A 67 31.69 8.43 -14.01
CA ILE A 67 30.67 8.93 -13.08
C ILE A 67 29.39 8.09 -13.24
N VAL A 68 29.03 7.71 -14.47
CA VAL A 68 27.90 6.79 -14.73
C VAL A 68 28.14 5.42 -14.11
N GLU A 69 29.35 4.85 -14.24
CA GLU A 69 29.71 3.59 -13.60
C GLU A 69 29.64 3.69 -12.08
N THR A 70 30.15 4.79 -11.51
CA THR A 70 30.09 5.04 -10.07
C THR A 70 28.64 5.19 -9.58
N ALA A 71 27.79 5.89 -10.35
CA ALA A 71 26.37 6.02 -10.07
C ALA A 71 25.66 4.65 -10.14
N ALA A 72 25.96 3.85 -11.15
CA ALA A 72 25.37 2.52 -11.31
C ALA A 72 25.88 1.51 -10.27
N GLN A 73 27.11 1.65 -9.79
CA GLN A 73 27.70 0.82 -8.73
C GLN A 73 27.21 1.21 -7.33
N ARG A 74 26.85 2.49 -7.13
CA ARG A 74 26.06 2.88 -5.96
C ARG A 74 24.71 2.22 -6.08
N LYS A 75 24.58 1.05 -5.44
CA LYS A 75 23.28 0.38 -5.24
C LYS A 75 22.29 1.43 -4.78
N LEU A 76 21.35 1.81 -5.64
CA LEU A 76 20.03 2.25 -5.21
C LEU A 76 19.56 1.14 -4.26
N PRO A 77 19.37 1.41 -2.95
CA PRO A 77 19.07 0.37 -2.00
C PRO A 77 17.77 -0.37 -2.37
N GLY A 78 17.92 -1.53 -3.00
CA GLY A 78 16.93 -2.61 -3.00
C GLY A 78 15.60 -2.33 -3.69
N TYR A 79 15.58 -1.80 -4.92
CA TYR A 79 14.36 -1.91 -5.72
C TYR A 79 14.28 -3.23 -6.48
N ASP A 80 14.11 -4.30 -5.72
CA ASP A 80 13.56 -5.53 -6.27
C ASP A 80 12.08 -5.59 -5.92
N LYS A 81 11.25 -5.00 -6.79
CA LYS A 81 9.79 -5.02 -6.69
C LYS A 81 9.22 -6.45 -6.77
N SER A 82 9.99 -7.37 -7.32
CA SER A 82 9.73 -8.82 -7.41
C SER A 82 10.41 -9.63 -6.31
N GLY A 83 11.18 -8.97 -5.44
CA GLY A 83 12.15 -9.61 -4.58
C GLY A 83 11.68 -9.88 -3.17
N GLU A 84 12.42 -10.75 -2.52
CA GLU A 84 12.34 -11.02 -1.09
C GLU A 84 12.42 -9.72 -0.25
N ALA A 85 13.21 -8.75 -0.69
CA ALA A 85 13.42 -7.47 -0.01
C ALA A 85 12.15 -6.62 0.12
N HIS A 86 11.30 -6.57 -0.92
CA HIS A 86 10.01 -5.87 -0.88
C HIS A 86 9.12 -6.43 0.22
N TYR A 87 8.94 -7.76 0.23
CA TYR A 87 8.11 -8.45 1.22
C TYR A 87 8.70 -8.35 2.63
N ASN A 88 10.02 -8.45 2.77
CA ASN A 88 10.69 -8.33 4.07
C ASN A 88 10.55 -6.94 4.67
N LEU A 89 10.71 -5.87 3.87
CA LEU A 89 10.56 -4.50 4.36
C LEU A 89 9.12 -4.18 4.78
N ILE A 90 8.12 -4.50 3.96
CA ILE A 90 6.73 -4.22 4.32
C ILE A 90 6.27 -5.08 5.51
N SER A 91 6.73 -6.32 5.58
CA SER A 91 6.48 -7.23 6.71
C SER A 91 7.06 -6.66 8.01
N ALA A 92 8.30 -6.16 7.97
CA ALA A 92 8.94 -5.52 9.10
C ALA A 92 8.20 -4.24 9.52
N PHE A 93 7.83 -3.38 8.56
CA PHE A 93 7.04 -2.18 8.80
C PHE A 93 5.72 -2.47 9.54
N ILE A 94 4.94 -3.44 9.08
CA ILE A 94 3.68 -3.85 9.73
C ILE A 94 3.93 -4.41 11.14
N LYS A 95 4.95 -5.26 11.32
CA LYS A 95 5.28 -5.85 12.63
C LYS A 95 5.74 -4.78 13.62
N SER A 96 6.53 -3.80 13.18
CA SER A 96 6.95 -2.66 14.00
C SER A 96 5.75 -1.82 14.45
N MET A 97 4.82 -1.52 13.55
CA MET A 97 3.58 -0.81 13.92
C MET A 97 2.75 -1.62 14.92
N ARG A 98 2.61 -2.94 14.71
CA ARG A 98 1.89 -3.85 15.62
C ARG A 98 2.52 -3.85 17.01
N GLY A 99 3.85 -3.90 17.07
CA GLY A 99 4.63 -3.81 18.30
C GLY A 99 4.65 -2.42 18.95
N SER A 100 3.99 -1.42 18.33
CA SER A 100 3.97 -0.03 18.78
C SER A 100 5.35 0.63 18.86
N ASP A 101 6.31 0.12 18.10
CA ASP A 101 7.65 0.71 17.99
C ASP A 101 7.65 1.75 16.88
N VAL A 102 7.54 3.02 17.27
CA VAL A 102 7.52 4.17 16.34
C VAL A 102 8.86 4.29 15.60
N ALA A 103 9.99 4.10 16.28
CA ALA A 103 11.30 4.29 15.67
C ALA A 103 11.55 3.26 14.57
N ALA A 104 11.27 1.97 14.85
CA ALA A 104 11.39 0.91 13.86
C ALA A 104 10.39 1.10 12.71
N THR A 105 9.15 1.51 13.02
CA THR A 105 8.12 1.81 12.01
C THR A 105 8.62 2.86 11.01
N LEU A 106 9.10 4.00 11.49
CA LEU A 106 9.57 5.09 10.63
C LEU A 106 10.85 4.73 9.88
N TYR A 107 11.73 3.92 10.47
CA TYR A 107 12.91 3.38 9.79
C TYR A 107 12.54 2.52 8.57
N TYR A 108 11.63 1.54 8.75
CA TYR A 108 11.22 0.69 7.63
C TYR A 108 10.41 1.45 6.58
N LEU A 109 9.60 2.44 6.99
CA LEU A 109 8.95 3.36 6.07
C LEU A 109 9.95 4.11 5.19
N ALA A 110 10.96 4.74 5.80
CA ALA A 110 12.01 5.45 5.07
C ALA A 110 12.77 4.52 4.11
N ARG A 111 13.09 3.30 4.55
CA ARG A 111 13.75 2.27 3.73
C ARG A 111 12.92 1.88 2.50
N MET A 112 11.61 1.72 2.64
CA MET A 112 10.72 1.43 1.51
C MET A 112 10.66 2.60 0.53
N LEU A 113 10.53 3.84 1.02
CA LEU A 113 10.48 5.03 0.16
C LEU A 113 11.79 5.25 -0.59
N GLN A 114 12.94 5.11 0.09
CA GLN A 114 14.26 5.19 -0.52
C GLN A 114 14.49 4.08 -1.55
N ALA A 115 13.92 2.90 -1.32
CA ALA A 115 13.92 1.83 -2.30
C ALA A 115 13.04 2.16 -3.52
N GLY A 116 12.13 3.12 -3.45
CA GLY A 116 11.21 3.48 -4.53
C GLY A 116 9.87 2.74 -4.49
N GLU A 117 9.51 2.20 -3.32
CA GLU A 117 8.21 1.58 -3.09
C GLU A 117 7.07 2.53 -3.45
N ASP A 118 5.98 2.00 -4.02
CA ASP A 118 4.82 2.83 -4.34
C ASP A 118 4.21 3.37 -3.03
N PRO A 119 4.13 4.71 -2.81
CA PRO A 119 3.48 5.31 -1.64
C PRO A 119 2.06 4.78 -1.43
N LYS A 120 1.32 4.52 -2.51
CA LYS A 120 -0.04 3.99 -2.44
C LYS A 120 -0.05 2.54 -1.93
N PHE A 121 0.98 1.75 -2.21
CA PHE A 121 1.13 0.42 -1.65
C PHE A 121 1.29 0.49 -0.13
N ILE A 122 2.20 1.33 0.37
CA ILE A 122 2.41 1.53 1.80
C ILE A 122 1.10 2.01 2.47
N ALA A 123 0.42 2.99 1.88
CA ALA A 123 -0.85 3.51 2.40
C ALA A 123 -1.96 2.46 2.44
N ARG A 124 -2.11 1.60 1.41
CA ARG A 124 -3.05 0.46 1.44
C ARG A 124 -2.77 -0.47 2.63
N ARG A 125 -1.51 -0.74 2.93
CA ARG A 125 -1.11 -1.60 4.05
C ARG A 125 -1.47 -0.96 5.40
N MET A 126 -1.35 0.37 5.52
CA MET A 126 -1.83 1.11 6.69
C MET A 126 -3.37 1.10 6.84
N VAL A 127 -4.12 1.16 5.73
CA VAL A 127 -5.59 1.04 5.75
C VAL A 127 -6.02 -0.32 6.31
N VAL A 128 -5.39 -1.41 5.86
CA VAL A 128 -5.65 -2.75 6.40
C VAL A 128 -5.29 -2.81 7.89
N PHE A 129 -4.10 -2.32 8.24
CA PHE A 129 -3.60 -2.31 9.62
C PHE A 129 -4.56 -1.60 10.60
N ALA A 130 -5.14 -0.47 10.18
CA ALA A 130 -6.08 0.28 10.99
C ALA A 130 -7.32 -0.54 11.41
N SER A 131 -7.79 -1.44 10.54
CA SER A 131 -8.92 -2.32 10.87
C SER A 131 -8.48 -3.64 11.54
N GLU A 132 -7.33 -4.20 11.14
CA GLU A 132 -6.86 -5.51 11.60
C GLU A 132 -6.25 -5.45 13.01
N ASP A 133 -5.40 -4.46 13.27
CA ASP A 133 -4.52 -4.40 14.44
C ASP A 133 -4.91 -3.32 15.45
N ILE A 134 -5.78 -2.38 15.07
CA ILE A 134 -6.31 -1.32 15.97
C ILE A 134 -7.83 -1.50 16.17
N GLY A 135 -8.57 -1.70 15.08
CA GLY A 135 -10.01 -1.98 15.13
C GLY A 135 -10.81 -0.92 15.90
N LEU A 136 -11.78 -1.36 16.69
CA LEU A 136 -12.64 -0.46 17.48
C LEU A 136 -11.93 0.22 18.65
N ALA A 137 -10.74 -0.24 19.07
CA ALA A 137 -9.98 0.42 20.13
C ALA A 137 -9.46 1.80 19.71
N GLY A 138 -9.36 2.04 18.40
CA GLY A 138 -8.99 3.33 17.81
C GLY A 138 -9.82 3.59 16.57
N ASN A 139 -11.15 3.73 16.72
CA ASN A 139 -12.10 3.80 15.60
C ASN A 139 -11.76 4.90 14.55
N GLY A 140 -11.08 5.98 14.95
CA GLY A 140 -10.61 7.03 14.03
C GLY A 140 -9.41 6.66 13.15
N ALA A 141 -8.68 5.58 13.47
CA ALA A 141 -7.48 5.16 12.76
C ALA A 141 -7.74 4.84 11.28
N LEU A 142 -8.89 4.22 10.98
CA LEU A 142 -9.27 3.90 9.59
C LEU A 142 -9.43 5.16 8.76
N SER A 143 -10.09 6.19 9.30
CA SER A 143 -10.28 7.48 8.62
C SER A 143 -8.94 8.18 8.34
N ILE A 144 -8.00 8.14 9.30
CA ILE A 144 -6.65 8.70 9.12
C ILE A 144 -5.91 7.95 8.00
N ALA A 145 -5.97 6.62 7.99
CA ALA A 145 -5.31 5.80 6.98
C ALA A 145 -5.92 6.02 5.57
N VAL A 146 -7.24 6.12 5.46
CA VAL A 146 -7.93 6.41 4.20
C VAL A 146 -7.60 7.82 3.69
N ALA A 147 -7.60 8.83 4.56
CA ALA A 147 -7.17 10.19 4.18
C ALA A 147 -5.70 10.21 3.70
N THR A 148 -4.84 9.41 4.32
CA THR A 148 -3.44 9.27 3.92
C THR A 148 -3.30 8.59 2.56
N PHE A 149 -4.12 7.58 2.27
CA PHE A 149 -4.18 6.97 0.94
C PHE A 149 -4.60 7.99 -0.12
N GLN A 150 -5.64 8.78 0.15
CA GLN A 150 -6.06 9.85 -0.77
C GLN A 150 -4.97 10.91 -0.98
N ALA A 151 -4.23 11.27 0.07
CA ALA A 151 -3.06 12.14 -0.05
C ALA A 151 -2.00 11.52 -0.97
N ALA A 152 -1.75 10.20 -0.86
CA ALA A 152 -0.82 9.50 -1.74
C ALA A 152 -1.26 9.44 -3.21
N GLU A 153 -2.56 9.44 -3.48
CA GLU A 153 -3.07 9.54 -4.85
C GLU A 153 -2.97 10.95 -5.43
N ARG A 154 -3.16 11.98 -4.61
CA ARG A 154 -3.36 13.36 -5.07
C ARG A 154 -2.10 14.23 -4.99
N ILE A 155 -1.23 13.98 -4.02
CA ILE A 155 -0.02 14.78 -3.77
C ILE A 155 1.18 14.15 -4.48
N GLY A 156 1.44 12.86 -4.24
CA GLY A 156 2.60 12.17 -4.78
C GLY A 156 3.92 12.53 -4.06
N MET A 157 5.02 11.91 -4.50
CA MET A 157 6.35 12.17 -3.95
C MET A 157 6.94 13.48 -4.49
N PRO A 158 7.76 14.20 -3.70
CA PRO A 158 8.18 13.87 -2.32
C PRO A 158 7.21 14.30 -1.22
N GLU A 159 6.25 15.19 -1.47
CA GLU A 159 5.47 15.84 -0.41
C GLU A 159 4.55 14.87 0.37
N VAL A 160 4.12 13.76 -0.24
CA VAL A 160 3.31 12.73 0.44
C VAL A 160 4.04 12.07 1.63
N GLU A 161 5.37 12.14 1.69
CA GLU A 161 6.14 11.56 2.80
C GLU A 161 5.61 12.04 4.16
N TYR A 162 5.30 13.34 4.31
CA TYR A 162 4.75 13.88 5.55
C TYR A 162 3.45 13.18 5.98
N ASN A 163 2.55 12.90 5.03
CA ASN A 163 1.29 12.22 5.30
C ASN A 163 1.52 10.75 5.72
N LEU A 164 2.44 10.06 5.04
CA LEU A 164 2.79 8.67 5.36
C LEU A 164 3.40 8.54 6.75
N PHE A 165 4.37 9.40 7.07
CA PHE A 165 5.04 9.41 8.38
C PHE A 165 4.09 9.79 9.51
N HIS A 166 3.19 10.75 9.27
CA HIS A 166 2.14 11.10 10.22
C HIS A 166 1.23 9.89 10.51
N CYS A 167 0.69 9.27 9.45
CA CYS A 167 -0.19 8.11 9.60
C CYS A 167 0.50 6.95 10.31
N ALA A 168 1.71 6.57 9.86
CA ALA A 168 2.47 5.48 10.46
C ALA A 168 2.74 5.71 11.95
N THR A 169 3.09 6.95 12.34
CA THR A 169 3.27 7.33 13.75
C THR A 169 1.96 7.21 14.54
N ALA A 170 0.86 7.71 14.00
CA ALA A 170 -0.44 7.64 14.66
C ALA A 170 -0.90 6.18 14.87
N LEU A 171 -0.75 5.33 13.86
CA LEU A 171 -1.11 3.91 13.95
C LEU A 171 -0.19 3.14 14.92
N ALA A 172 1.12 3.40 14.88
CA ALA A 172 2.07 2.80 15.82
C ALA A 172 1.73 3.17 17.28
N LYS A 173 1.29 4.42 17.55
CA LYS A 173 0.91 4.88 18.89
C LYS A 173 -0.52 4.51 19.33
N SER A 174 -1.35 4.00 18.42
CA SER A 174 -2.74 3.64 18.75
C SER A 174 -2.83 2.40 19.63
N THR A 175 -3.85 2.32 20.48
CA THR A 175 -4.19 1.09 21.23
C THR A 175 -4.46 -0.04 20.24
N LYS A 176 -3.83 -1.20 20.46
CA LYS A 176 -3.99 -2.36 19.59
C LYS A 176 -5.18 -3.21 20.03
N SER A 177 -5.98 -3.65 19.07
CA SER A 177 -7.05 -4.61 19.28
C SER A 177 -7.34 -5.36 17.98
N ARG A 178 -7.32 -6.69 18.07
CA ARG A 178 -7.69 -7.57 16.96
C ARG A 178 -9.13 -8.06 17.03
N SER A 179 -9.95 -7.51 17.94
CA SER A 179 -11.31 -8.01 18.19
C SER A 179 -12.19 -8.06 16.93
N ILE A 180 -12.04 -7.09 16.01
CA ILE A 180 -12.75 -7.10 14.73
C ILE A 180 -12.21 -8.17 13.78
N ALA A 181 -10.89 -8.37 13.71
CA ALA A 181 -10.28 -9.40 12.88
C ALA A 181 -10.66 -10.81 13.38
N ASP A 182 -10.69 -11.00 14.70
CA ASP A 182 -11.09 -12.25 15.35
C ASP A 182 -12.58 -12.52 15.13
N ALA A 183 -13.45 -11.51 15.34
CA ALA A 183 -14.89 -11.61 15.07
C ALA A 183 -15.19 -11.91 13.59
N MET A 184 -14.48 -11.27 12.66
CA MET A 184 -14.58 -11.57 11.23
C MET A 184 -14.18 -13.03 10.94
N THR A 185 -13.11 -13.51 11.57
CA THR A 185 -12.64 -14.88 11.38
C THR A 185 -13.67 -15.88 11.90
N GLN A 186 -14.18 -15.69 13.12
CA GLN A 186 -15.22 -16.54 13.69
C GLN A 186 -16.49 -16.56 12.83
N ALA A 187 -16.95 -15.40 12.35
CA ALA A 187 -18.12 -15.30 11.47
C ALA A 187 -17.92 -16.06 10.15
N LYS A 188 -16.73 -15.96 9.53
CA LYS A 188 -16.39 -16.70 8.32
C LYS A 188 -16.34 -18.21 8.57
N THR A 189 -15.76 -18.64 9.69
CA THR A 189 -15.72 -20.05 10.08
C THR A 189 -17.14 -20.61 10.25
N MET A 190 -18.01 -19.93 11.01
CA MET A 190 -19.41 -20.36 11.18
C MET A 190 -20.14 -20.51 9.85
N ALA A 191 -19.91 -19.60 8.89
CA ALA A 191 -20.53 -19.68 7.57
C ALA A 191 -20.02 -20.85 6.72
N VAL A 192 -18.75 -21.25 6.90
CA VAL A 192 -18.17 -22.42 6.23
C VAL A 192 -18.66 -23.72 6.86
N ASP A 193 -18.73 -23.77 8.19
CA ASP A 193 -19.13 -24.97 8.94
C ASP A 193 -20.65 -25.25 8.82
N HIS A 194 -21.44 -24.22 8.53
CA HIS A 194 -22.90 -24.28 8.48
C HIS A 194 -23.49 -23.58 7.23
N PRO A 195 -23.19 -24.05 6.01
CA PRO A 195 -23.52 -23.33 4.77
C PRO A 195 -25.03 -23.25 4.48
N ASP A 196 -25.81 -24.23 4.95
CA ASP A 196 -27.21 -24.41 4.57
C ASP A 196 -28.21 -24.01 5.67
N LEU A 197 -27.76 -23.42 6.78
CA LEU A 197 -28.67 -23.01 7.85
C LEU A 197 -29.60 -21.90 7.36
N PRO A 198 -30.93 -22.08 7.51
CA PRO A 198 -31.88 -21.10 7.02
C PRO A 198 -31.88 -19.84 7.88
N VAL A 199 -32.14 -18.68 7.25
CA VAL A 199 -32.44 -17.44 7.98
C VAL A 199 -33.68 -17.68 8.87
N PRO A 200 -33.63 -17.35 10.18
CA PRO A 200 -34.77 -17.46 11.09
C PRO A 200 -36.02 -16.76 10.54
N LEU A 201 -37.19 -17.38 10.70
CA LEU A 201 -38.44 -16.93 10.08
C LEU A 201 -38.80 -15.48 10.43
N HIS A 202 -38.55 -15.06 11.67
CA HIS A 202 -38.78 -13.69 12.16
C HIS A 202 -37.82 -12.66 11.55
N LEU A 203 -36.70 -13.06 10.95
CA LEU A 203 -35.76 -12.18 10.26
C LEU A 203 -35.97 -12.15 8.73
N ARG A 204 -36.81 -13.03 8.18
CA ARG A 204 -37.06 -13.07 6.73
C ARG A 204 -37.87 -11.85 6.29
N ASN A 205 -37.54 -11.34 5.11
CA ASN A 205 -38.32 -10.29 4.47
C ASN A 205 -39.73 -10.80 4.10
N ALA A 206 -40.76 -9.99 4.35
CA ALA A 206 -42.17 -10.35 4.16
C ALA A 206 -42.94 -9.35 3.27
N PRO A 207 -42.55 -9.17 1.98
CA PRO A 207 -43.15 -8.18 1.09
C PRO A 207 -44.58 -8.50 0.67
N THR A 208 -44.98 -9.77 0.66
CA THR A 208 -46.33 -10.21 0.24
C THR A 208 -47.19 -10.60 1.44
N ASP A 209 -48.51 -10.52 1.29
CA ASP A 209 -49.43 -10.92 2.37
C ASP A 209 -49.37 -12.42 2.65
N LEU A 210 -49.13 -13.24 1.62
CA LEU A 210 -48.87 -14.68 1.81
C LEU A 210 -47.68 -14.91 2.76
N MET A 211 -46.57 -14.19 2.56
CA MET A 211 -45.38 -14.33 3.41
C MET A 211 -45.64 -13.90 4.86
N LYS A 212 -46.36 -12.79 5.07
CA LYS A 212 -46.77 -12.34 6.42
C LYS A 212 -47.67 -13.38 7.10
N ASN A 213 -48.61 -13.95 6.35
CA ASN A 213 -49.51 -15.01 6.84
C ASN A 213 -48.73 -16.28 7.21
N LEU A 214 -47.69 -16.62 6.45
CA LEU A 214 -46.73 -17.70 6.76
C LEU A 214 -45.77 -17.37 7.92
N GLY A 215 -45.88 -16.20 8.54
CA GLY A 215 -45.11 -15.83 9.74
C GLY A 215 -43.76 -15.17 9.48
N TYR A 216 -43.47 -14.79 8.24
CA TYR A 216 -42.22 -14.11 7.89
C TYR A 216 -42.19 -12.74 8.57
N GLY A 217 -41.07 -12.38 9.19
CA GLY A 217 -40.91 -11.09 9.87
C GLY A 217 -41.72 -10.93 11.16
N ARG A 218 -42.48 -11.96 11.57
CA ARG A 218 -43.39 -11.87 12.74
C ARG A 218 -42.59 -11.65 14.02
N GLY A 219 -43.01 -10.67 14.82
CA GLY A 219 -42.40 -10.36 16.12
C GLY A 219 -41.21 -9.39 16.04
N THR A 220 -40.74 -9.05 14.84
CA THR A 220 -39.68 -8.06 14.66
C THR A 220 -40.24 -6.64 14.80
N LYS A 221 -39.51 -5.77 15.51
CA LYS A 221 -39.86 -4.35 15.67
C LYS A 221 -38.82 -3.46 15.03
N TRP A 222 -39.28 -2.40 14.39
CA TRP A 222 -38.41 -1.36 13.86
C TRP A 222 -38.17 -0.29 14.93
N GLU A 223 -37.38 -0.67 15.93
CA GLU A 223 -37.04 0.15 17.09
C GLU A 223 -35.52 0.05 17.33
N ALA A 224 -34.93 1.13 17.86
CA ALA A 224 -33.51 1.12 18.21
C ALA A 224 -33.25 0.07 19.32
N ASP A 225 -32.19 -0.71 19.15
CA ASP A 225 -31.75 -1.75 20.09
C ASP A 225 -32.78 -2.86 20.42
N PHE A 226 -33.78 -3.07 19.56
CA PHE A 226 -34.73 -4.17 19.71
C PHE A 226 -34.00 -5.53 19.78
N LYS A 227 -34.39 -6.37 20.75
CA LYS A 227 -33.92 -7.76 20.89
C LYS A 227 -35.08 -8.71 20.69
N HIS A 228 -35.00 -9.57 19.68
CA HIS A 228 -35.99 -10.62 19.49
C HIS A 228 -35.80 -11.73 20.55
N PRO A 229 -36.87 -12.25 21.18
CA PRO A 229 -36.75 -13.29 22.22
C PRO A 229 -36.04 -14.56 21.75
N ASN A 230 -36.19 -14.90 20.47
CA ASN A 230 -35.54 -16.06 19.84
C ASN A 230 -34.15 -15.77 19.28
N GLY A 231 -33.51 -14.65 19.65
CA GLY A 231 -32.20 -14.25 19.12
C GLY A 231 -32.20 -13.90 17.62
N PHE A 232 -31.00 -13.79 17.05
CA PHE A 232 -30.80 -13.40 15.64
C PHE A 232 -30.06 -14.44 14.79
N LEU A 233 -29.38 -15.40 15.43
CA LEU A 233 -28.74 -16.52 14.73
C LEU A 233 -29.75 -17.66 14.52
N PRO A 234 -29.53 -18.56 13.54
CA PRO A 234 -30.15 -19.87 13.52
C PRO A 234 -30.04 -20.55 14.90
N LYS A 235 -31.04 -21.34 15.27
CA LYS A 235 -31.12 -21.96 16.61
C LYS A 235 -29.92 -22.87 16.89
N GLU A 236 -29.37 -23.46 15.84
CA GLU A 236 -28.20 -24.34 15.84
C GLU A 236 -26.89 -23.60 16.17
N LEU A 237 -26.87 -22.26 16.07
CA LEU A 237 -25.72 -21.40 16.33
C LEU A 237 -25.89 -20.52 17.59
N GLN A 238 -26.96 -20.71 18.37
CA GLN A 238 -27.22 -20.00 19.63
C GLN A 238 -26.65 -20.75 20.82
#